data_AF-A0A1I6EKK5-F1
#
_entry.id   AF-A0A1I6EKK5-F1
#
_cell.length_a   1.000
_cell.length_b   1.000
_cell.length_c   1.000
_cell.angle_alpha   90.00
_cell.angle_beta   90.00
_cell.angle_gamma   90.00
#
_symmetry.space_group_name_H-M   'P 1'
#
loop_
_entity.id
_entity.type
_entity.pdbx_description
1 polymer ?
#
loop_
_entity_poly.entity_id
_entity_poly.type
_entity_poly.pdbx_seq_one_letter_code
_entity_poly.pdbx_strand_id
1 'polypeptide(L)'
;MLSDLLQYLRAEAAKRDPRITGLELVLVDKGQNRLHLVVTVMCPERREMRLPVTVSLHDVQAGNVSRVTGLILQAVDLGTWGPRDFKQVRDSVSVTA
;
A
#
# COMPACT_ATOMS: atom_id res chain seq x y z
N MET A 1 -1.99 19.24 -8.45
CA MET A 1 -3.18 18.63 -7.80
C MET A 1 -3.00 17.14 -7.51
N LEU A 2 -2.86 16.25 -8.51
CA LEU A 2 -2.68 14.81 -8.24
C LEU A 2 -1.25 14.47 -7.76
N SER A 3 -0.23 15.15 -8.29
CA SER A 3 1.17 15.07 -7.85
C SER A 3 1.35 15.41 -6.38
N ASP A 4 0.70 16.48 -5.92
CA ASP A 4 0.83 17.00 -4.55
C ASP A 4 0.17 16.03 -3.56
N LEU A 5 -0.96 15.44 -3.96
CA LEU A 5 -1.64 14.41 -3.20
C LEU A 5 -0.81 13.12 -3.10
N LEU A 6 -0.12 12.72 -4.18
CA LEU A 6 0.78 11.57 -4.15
C LEU A 6 1.99 11.83 -3.24
N GLN A 7 2.55 13.04 -3.27
CA GLN A 7 3.61 13.43 -2.34
C GLN A 7 3.13 13.40 -0.89
N TYR A 8 1.93 13.90 -0.63
CA TYR A 8 1.32 13.85 0.70
C TYR A 8 1.07 12.41 1.15
N LEU A 9 0.49 11.56 0.29
CA LEU A 9 0.26 10.15 0.56
C LEU A 9 1.57 9.40 0.83
N ARG A 10 2.63 9.69 0.06
CA ARG A 10 3.97 9.14 0.30
C ARG A 10 4.49 9.54 1.67
N ALA A 11 4.42 10.83 2.01
CA ALA A 11 4.88 11.33 3.31
C ALA A 11 4.09 10.70 4.47
N GLU A 12 2.77 10.57 4.33
CA GLU A 12 1.91 9.99 5.35
C GLU A 12 2.12 8.48 5.51
N ALA A 13 2.30 7.75 4.41
CA ALA A 13 2.63 6.33 4.44
C ALA A 13 4.02 6.09 5.05
N ALA A 14 5.03 6.88 4.66
CA ALA A 14 6.40 6.77 5.18
C ALA A 14 6.52 7.13 6.68
N LYS A 15 5.68 8.04 7.18
CA LYS A 15 5.57 8.33 8.62
C LYS A 15 5.08 7.11 9.41
N ARG A 16 4.17 6.33 8.84
CA ARG A 16 3.56 5.16 9.49
C ARG A 16 4.40 3.90 9.32
N ASP A 17 5.07 3.76 8.18
CA ASP A 17 6.00 2.67 7.90
C ASP A 17 7.28 3.22 7.24
N PRO A 18 8.40 3.30 7.98
CA PRO A 18 9.66 3.84 7.47
C PRO A 18 10.31 2.95 6.40
N ARG A 19 9.81 1.73 6.19
CA ARG A 19 10.27 0.88 5.08
C ARG A 19 9.85 1.45 3.73
N ILE A 20 8.79 2.26 3.68
CA ILE A 20 8.29 2.86 2.43
C ILE A 20 9.21 3.98 1.99
N THR A 21 9.93 3.77 0.88
CA THR A 21 10.87 4.73 0.32
C THR A 21 10.30 5.48 -0.88
N GLY A 22 9.27 4.95 -1.55
CA GLY A 22 8.73 5.53 -2.78
C GLY A 22 7.24 5.23 -2.98
N LEU A 23 6.57 6.12 -3.72
CA LEU A 23 5.20 5.94 -4.19
C LEU A 23 5.08 6.58 -5.58
N GLU A 24 4.69 5.78 -6.56
CA GLU A 24 4.61 6.16 -7.97
C GLU A 24 3.21 5.87 -8.51
N LEU A 25 2.66 6.78 -9.31
CA LEU A 25 1.44 6.53 -10.07
C LEU A 25 1.80 5.87 -11.40
N VAL A 26 1.18 4.72 -11.67
CA VAL A 26 1.35 4.00 -12.94
C VAL A 26 0.21 4.29 -13.89
N LEU A 27 -1.04 4.17 -13.42
CA LEU A 27 -2.22 4.29 -14.27
C LEU A 27 -3.40 4.85 -13.49
N VAL A 28 -4.21 5.67 -14.17
CA VAL A 28 -5.53 6.09 -13.71
C VAL A 28 -6.57 5.47 -14.65
N ASP A 29 -7.28 4.45 -14.18
CA ASP A 29 -8.41 3.87 -14.90
C ASP A 29 -9.70 4.58 -14.46
N LYS A 30 -10.08 5.61 -15.23
CA LYS A 30 -11.31 6.37 -14.98
C LYS A 30 -12.58 5.54 -15.23
N GLY A 31 -12.52 4.54 -16.13
CA GLY A 31 -13.67 3.69 -16.44
C GLY A 31 -14.03 2.78 -15.27
N GLN A 32 -13.03 2.30 -14.53
CA GLN A 32 -13.23 1.50 -13.32
C GLN A 32 -13.11 2.29 -12.02
N ASN A 33 -12.88 3.61 -12.09
CA ASN A 33 -12.68 4.48 -10.94
C ASN A 33 -11.53 3.99 -10.03
N ARG A 34 -10.42 3.57 -10.65
CA ARG A 34 -9.25 2.98 -9.99
C ARG A 34 -7.98 3.76 -10.29
N LEU A 35 -7.07 3.71 -9.34
CA LEU A 35 -5.76 4.32 -9.44
C LEU A 35 -4.71 3.27 -9.05
N HIS A 36 -3.82 2.98 -9.98
CA HIS A 36 -2.78 1.98 -9.83
C HIS A 36 -1.47 2.68 -9.45
N LEU A 37 -0.97 2.32 -8.28
CA LEU A 37 0.24 2.81 -7.66
C LEU A 37 1.29 1.70 -7.63
N VAL A 38 2.55 2.09 -7.57
CA VAL A 38 3.66 1.23 -7.15
C VAL A 38 4.27 1.84 -5.91
N VAL A 39 4.34 1.04 -4.85
CA VAL A 39 5.00 1.40 -3.60
C VAL A 39 6.38 0.77 -3.61
N THR A 40 7.41 1.58 -3.38
CA THR A 40 8.78 1.08 -3.20
C THR A 40 9.06 0.93 -1.72
N VAL A 41 9.51 -0.26 -1.33
CA VAL A 41 9.76 -0.64 0.06
C VAL A 41 11.18 -1.15 0.20
N MET A 42 11.88 -0.74 1.24
CA MET A 42 13.18 -1.27 1.62
C MET A 42 13.00 -2.42 2.61
N CYS A 43 13.33 -3.64 2.19
CA CYS A 43 13.31 -4.80 3.06
C CYS A 43 14.50 -4.78 4.04
N PRO A 44 14.42 -5.49 5.18
CA PRO A 44 15.51 -5.57 6.17
C PRO A 44 16.86 -6.02 5.59
N GLU A 45 16.84 -6.83 4.53
CA GLU A 45 18.01 -7.30 3.78
C GLU A 45 18.63 -6.23 2.86
N ARG A 46 18.22 -4.96 2.99
CA ARG A 46 18.59 -3.83 2.12
C ARG A 46 18.25 -4.06 0.64
N ARG A 47 17.24 -4.88 0.38
CA ARG A 47 16.70 -5.12 -0.95
C ARG A 47 15.48 -4.22 -1.17
N GLU A 48 15.46 -3.51 -2.29
CA GLU A 48 14.27 -2.80 -2.73
C GLU A 48 13.25 -3.75 -3.33
N MET A 49 11.99 -3.56 -2.93
CA MET A 49 10.84 -4.27 -3.43
C MET A 49 9.81 -3.28 -3.96
N ARG A 50 9.22 -3.58 -5.11
CA ARG A 50 8.17 -2.76 -5.74
C ARG A 50 6.85 -3.52 -5.67
N LEU A 51 5.89 -2.96 -4.95
CA LEU A 51 4.60 -3.58 -4.68
C LEU A 51 3.50 -2.81 -5.44
N PRO A 52 2.77 -3.47 -6.34
CA PRO A 52 1.63 -2.84 -6.99
C PRO A 52 0.47 -2.69 -6.00
N VAL A 53 -0.13 -1.51 -5.95
CA VAL A 53 -1.28 -1.21 -5.10
C VAL A 53 -2.36 -0.57 -5.95
N THR A 54 -3.59 -1.06 -5.84
CA THR A 54 -4.73 -0.44 -6.52
C THR A 54 -5.63 0.21 -5.48
N VAL A 55 -5.91 1.50 -5.65
CA VAL A 55 -6.77 2.28 -4.75
C VAL A 55 -7.92 2.90 -5.54
N SER A 56 -8.98 3.28 -4.82
CA SER A 56 -10.14 3.94 -5.42
C SER A 56 -9.78 5.37 -5.83
N LEU A 57 -10.02 5.71 -7.10
CA LEU A 57 -9.82 7.09 -7.59
C LEU A 57 -10.77 8.06 -6.88
N HIS A 58 -12.00 7.63 -6.58
CA HIS A 58 -12.95 8.43 -5.81
C HIS A 58 -12.48 8.71 -4.39
N ASP A 59 -11.91 7.74 -3.69
CA ASP A 59 -11.39 7.97 -2.32
C ASP A 59 -10.21 8.95 -2.33
N VAL A 60 -9.37 8.88 -3.36
CA VAL A 60 -8.28 9.84 -3.57
C VAL A 60 -8.84 11.24 -3.84
N GLN A 61 -9.84 11.38 -4.71
CA GLN A 61 -10.46 12.67 -5.05
C GLN A 61 -11.28 13.28 -3.92
N ALA A 62 -11.96 12.45 -3.12
CA ALA A 62 -12.73 12.86 -1.96
C ALA A 62 -11.85 13.24 -0.75
N GLY A 63 -10.53 13.09 -0.84
CA GLY A 63 -9.61 13.39 0.25
C GLY A 63 -9.62 12.37 1.39
N ASN A 64 -10.05 11.12 1.12
CA ASN A 64 -10.04 10.02 2.08
C ASN A 64 -8.63 9.45 2.29
N VAL A 65 -7.65 10.31 2.59
CA VAL A 65 -6.23 9.97 2.67
C VAL A 65 -5.99 8.81 3.65
N SER A 66 -6.60 8.85 4.84
CA SER A 66 -6.39 7.78 5.84
C SER A 66 -6.77 6.39 5.32
N ARG A 67 -7.82 6.29 4.50
CA ARG A 67 -8.26 5.03 3.91
C ARG A 67 -7.28 4.55 2.84
N VAL A 68 -6.84 5.47 1.98
CA VAL A 68 -5.86 5.18 0.92
C VAL A 68 -4.51 4.77 1.52
N THR A 69 -4.03 5.48 2.53
CA THR A 69 -2.81 5.13 3.28
C THR A 69 -2.94 3.76 3.96
N GLY A 70 -4.09 3.45 4.56
CA GLY A 70 -4.32 2.12 5.15
C GLY A 70 -4.19 0.98 4.15
N LEU A 71 -4.75 1.14 2.94
CA LEU A 71 -4.61 0.16 1.86
C LEU A 71 -3.15 -0.01 1.40
N ILE A 72 -2.41 1.10 1.30
CA ILE A 72 -0.98 1.08 0.96
C ILE A 72 -0.21 0.27 2.00
N LEU A 73 -0.42 0.54 3.30
CA LEU A 73 0.26 -0.16 4.38
C LEU A 73 -0.08 -1.65 4.40
N GLN A 74 -1.35 -2.01 4.22
CA GLN A 74 -1.77 -3.41 4.16
C GLN A 74 -1.09 -4.15 3.00
N ALA A 75 -0.95 -3.51 1.84
CA ALA A 75 -0.25 -4.11 0.70
C ALA A 75 1.25 -4.28 0.98
N VAL A 76 1.86 -3.33 1.70
CA VAL A 76 3.25 -3.45 2.15
C VAL A 76 3.44 -4.61 3.12
N ASP A 77 2.56 -4.76 4.10
CA ASP A 77 2.62 -5.87 5.04
C ASP A 77 2.47 -7.22 4.33
N LEU A 78 1.44 -7.37 3.49
CA LEU A 78 1.22 -8.61 2.73
C LEU A 78 2.36 -8.93 1.74
N GLY A 79 2.94 -7.91 1.12
CA GLY A 79 4.03 -8.07 0.15
C GLY A 79 5.39 -8.34 0.80
N THR A 80 5.58 -7.92 2.05
CA THR A 80 6.82 -8.11 2.80
C THR A 80 6.79 -9.30 3.77
N TRP A 81 5.61 -9.86 4.05
CA TRP A 81 5.47 -11.15 4.72
C TRP A 81 6.08 -12.24 3.85
N GLY A 82 7.23 -12.76 4.28
CA GLY A 82 7.96 -13.79 3.55
C GLY A 82 7.21 -15.13 3.53
N PRO A 83 7.66 -16.11 2.73
CA PRO A 83 7.10 -17.46 2.69
C PRO A 83 7.16 -18.22 4.04
N ARG A 84 7.81 -17.66 5.08
CA ARG A 84 7.90 -18.25 6.42
C ARG A 84 6.66 -18.02 7.30
N ASP A 85 5.85 -16.99 7.04
CA ASP A 85 4.75 -16.62 7.94
C ASP A 85 3.38 -17.23 7.55
N PHE A 86 3.32 -17.92 6.41
CA PHE A 86 2.13 -18.68 6.00
C PHE A 86 1.75 -19.82 6.97
N LYS A 87 2.69 -20.30 7.79
CA LYS A 87 2.40 -21.33 8.80
C LYS A 87 1.80 -20.78 10.10
N GLN A 88 2.07 -19.53 10.50
CA GLN A 88 1.57 -19.00 11.78
C GLN A 88 0.16 -18.41 11.70
N VAL A 89 -0.24 -17.89 10.53
CA VAL A 89 -1.60 -17.30 10.38
C VAL A 89 -2.67 -18.39 10.32
N ARG A 90 -2.35 -19.59 9.81
CA ARG A 90 -3.34 -20.67 9.66
C ARG A 90 -3.78 -21.30 10.99
N ASP A 91 -2.97 -21.16 12.04
CA ASP A 91 -3.28 -21.71 13.37
C ASP A 91 -4.05 -20.72 14.27
N SER A 92 -4.17 -19.44 13.87
CA SER A 92 -4.72 -18.38 14.74
C SER A 92 -6.13 -17.92 14.37
N VAL A 93 -6.70 -18.40 13.26
CA VAL A 93 -8.07 -18.06 12.83
C VAL A 93 -8.97 -19.27 13.05
N SER A 94 -9.34 -19.50 14.31
CA SER A 94 -10.55 -20.26 14.62
C SER A 94 -11.73 -19.31 14.55
N VAL A 95 -12.44 -19.31 13.43
CA VAL A 95 -13.80 -18.76 13.38
C VAL A 95 -14.70 -19.81 14.02
N THR A 96 -14.97 -19.68 15.31
CA THR A 96 -16.12 -20.32 15.93
C THR A 96 -17.39 -19.63 15.41
N ALA A 97 -18.15 -20.37 14.60
CA ALA A 97 -19.56 -20.12 14.35
C ALA A 97 -20.37 -21.20 15.10
#